data_AF-A0AAE3C4N5-F1
#
_entry.id   AF-A0AAE3C4N5-F1
#
_cell.length_a   1.000
_cell.length_b   1.000
_cell.length_c   1.000
_cell.angle_alpha   90.00
_cell.angle_beta   90.00
_cell.angle_gamma   90.00
#
_symmetry.space_group_name_H-M   'P 1'
#
loop_
_entity.id
_entity.type
_entity.pdbx_description
1 polymer ?
#
loop_
_entity_poly.entity_id
_entity_poly.type
_entity_poly.pdbx_seq_one_letter_code
_entity_poly.pdbx_strand_id
1 'polypeptide(L)'
;MEVFSVRVFLPLFHVRYEDAWGIRLSPRLPPPRTILGALAKGVGVVLGVEGGEVPIGEKRARELLMDAVESCSYGFVRPLSPLVKTSQILRVVPAIEQKRVTSDIFKLKGGGLVNQAAKFHDAFKHDVVVSGEMEFVYALSLEELNDDIAGSFGGVGREEVLSALRMIDRVGSTESLCGVLSVKHVGLKEVGPRATVNTYVPVEDPAKWVEPVHAATRGYLIEPLYPNLRVVGMKRVEDVKSMKINFLLPIYCSEVRRGREVFEPTEVLVDCVNGYSVYSLHGTGDGETRIVLPRGELDGLV
;
A
#
# COMPACT_ATOMS: atom_id res chain seq x y z
N MET A 1 -18.40 -6.59 -6.45
CA MET A 1 -17.22 -6.48 -5.55
C MET A 1 -17.61 -6.85 -4.13
N GLU A 2 -16.64 -7.04 -3.24
CA GLU A 2 -16.79 -7.10 -1.77
C GLU A 2 -15.82 -6.08 -1.15
N VAL A 3 -16.14 -5.54 0.03
CA VAL A 3 -15.26 -4.58 0.70
C VAL A 3 -14.84 -5.05 2.08
N PHE A 4 -13.55 -4.95 2.33
CA PHE A 4 -12.92 -5.33 3.59
C PHE A 4 -12.21 -4.13 4.20
N SER A 5 -12.38 -3.95 5.51
CA SER A 5 -11.63 -2.98 6.32
C SER A 5 -10.70 -3.72 7.28
N VAL A 6 -9.45 -3.25 7.36
CA VAL A 6 -8.42 -3.74 8.26
C VAL A 6 -7.87 -2.58 9.06
N ARG A 7 -8.04 -2.62 10.39
CA ARG A 7 -7.36 -1.71 11.30
C ARG A 7 -6.01 -2.30 11.64
N VAL A 8 -4.94 -1.56 11.39
CA VAL A 8 -3.56 -1.97 11.66
C VAL A 8 -2.88 -0.99 12.59
N PHE A 9 -2.07 -1.50 13.50
CA PHE A 9 -1.04 -0.74 14.18
C PHE A 9 0.26 -0.85 13.38
N LEU A 10 0.69 0.26 12.80
CA LEU A 10 1.88 0.36 11.97
C LEU A 10 2.82 1.40 12.61
N PRO A 11 3.67 1.01 13.58
CA PRO A 11 4.49 1.96 14.33
C PRO A 11 5.53 2.66 13.44
N LEU A 12 6.00 1.95 12.42
CA LEU A 12 7.05 2.39 11.53
C LEU A 12 6.83 1.76 10.17
N PHE A 13 6.90 2.58 9.11
CA PHE A 13 7.01 2.04 7.77
C PHE A 13 7.95 2.86 6.89
N HIS A 14 8.47 2.19 5.88
CA HIS A 14 9.08 2.83 4.75
C HIS A 14 8.85 2.03 3.47
N VAL A 15 8.59 2.73 2.38
CA VAL A 15 8.46 2.13 1.04
C VAL A 15 9.60 2.65 0.20
N ARG A 16 10.33 1.73 -0.44
CA ARG A 16 11.50 2.08 -1.24
C ARG A 16 11.05 2.53 -2.64
N TYR A 17 11.36 3.76 -3.02
CA TYR A 17 11.30 4.19 -4.41
C TYR A 17 12.52 3.65 -5.17
N GLU A 18 12.34 3.13 -6.38
CA GLU A 18 13.45 2.58 -7.20
C GLU A 18 14.44 3.67 -7.65
N ASP A 19 14.01 4.94 -7.69
CA ASP A 19 14.72 6.03 -8.38
C ASP A 19 15.88 6.66 -7.60
N ALA A 20 16.07 6.31 -6.32
CA ALA A 20 17.02 7.01 -5.44
C ALA A 20 18.07 6.06 -4.85
N TRP A 21 19.23 5.99 -5.50
CA TRP A 21 20.43 5.37 -4.93
C TRP A 21 20.97 6.25 -3.79
N GLY A 22 21.14 5.67 -2.59
CA GLY A 22 21.69 6.37 -1.41
C GLY A 22 20.65 7.11 -0.53
N ILE A 23 19.44 7.38 -1.04
CA ILE A 23 18.35 7.99 -0.27
C ILE A 23 17.08 7.15 -0.42
N ARG A 24 16.69 6.43 0.62
CA ARG A 24 15.41 5.72 0.67
C ARG A 24 14.31 6.68 1.08
N LEU A 25 13.77 7.41 0.10
CA LEU A 25 12.58 8.24 0.29
C LEU A 25 11.37 7.35 0.57
N SER A 26 10.51 7.75 1.51
CA SER A 26 9.25 7.06 1.82
C SER A 26 8.07 8.01 1.63
N PRO A 27 6.95 7.53 1.05
CA PRO A 27 5.71 8.28 1.03
C PRO A 27 5.16 8.47 2.44
N ARG A 28 4.31 9.49 2.62
CA ARG A 28 3.66 9.81 3.90
C ARG A 28 2.58 8.81 4.30
N LEU A 29 1.96 8.15 3.33
CA LEU A 29 1.04 7.02 3.51
C LEU A 29 1.51 5.83 2.67
N PRO A 30 1.25 4.58 3.10
CA PRO A 30 1.53 3.41 2.27
C PRO A 30 0.81 3.50 0.91
N PRO A 31 1.51 3.35 -0.23
CA PRO A 31 0.89 3.35 -1.55
C PRO A 31 -0.15 2.24 -1.72
N PRO A 32 -1.15 2.41 -2.60
CA PRO A 32 -2.16 1.39 -2.91
C PRO A 32 -1.54 0.03 -3.23
N ARG A 33 -0.56 0.01 -4.13
CA ARG A 33 0.21 -1.20 -4.48
C ARG A 33 0.82 -1.89 -3.26
N THR A 34 1.35 -1.14 -2.30
CA THR A 34 2.00 -1.71 -1.12
C THR A 34 1.03 -2.44 -0.21
N ILE A 35 -0.16 -1.88 0.03
CA ILE A 35 -1.18 -2.54 0.86
C ILE A 35 -1.84 -3.72 0.13
N LEU A 36 -1.98 -3.67 -1.20
CA LEU A 36 -2.43 -4.80 -2.01
C LEU A 36 -1.40 -5.92 -2.03
N GLY A 37 -0.10 -5.61 -2.05
CA GLY A 37 0.95 -6.62 -1.91
C GLY A 37 0.94 -7.31 -0.54
N ALA A 38 0.53 -6.61 0.52
CA ALA A 38 0.30 -7.25 1.81
C ALA A 38 -0.89 -8.24 1.77
N LEU A 39 -1.98 -7.87 1.10
CA LEU A 39 -3.12 -8.79 0.86
C LEU A 39 -2.69 -10.00 0.00
N ALA A 40 -1.98 -9.79 -1.10
CA ALA A 40 -1.49 -10.86 -1.97
C ALA A 40 -0.59 -11.85 -1.21
N LYS A 41 0.29 -11.35 -0.34
CA LYS A 41 1.07 -12.20 0.57
C LYS A 41 0.15 -13.01 1.50
N GLY A 42 -0.83 -12.37 2.13
CA GLY A 42 -1.78 -13.04 3.02
C GLY A 42 -2.58 -14.14 2.31
N VAL A 43 -3.06 -13.87 1.09
CA VAL A 43 -3.74 -14.85 0.23
C VAL A 43 -2.81 -16.02 -0.07
N GLY A 44 -1.55 -15.75 -0.43
CA GLY A 44 -0.55 -16.79 -0.65
C GLY A 44 -0.31 -17.70 0.57
N VAL A 45 -0.32 -17.14 1.78
CA VAL A 45 -0.21 -17.93 3.02
C VAL A 45 -1.42 -18.86 3.18
N VAL A 46 -2.64 -18.33 3.00
CA VAL A 46 -3.88 -19.12 3.12
C VAL A 46 -3.93 -20.24 2.06
N LEU A 47 -3.40 -19.98 0.86
CA LEU A 47 -3.31 -20.96 -0.23
C LEU A 47 -2.09 -21.90 -0.12
N GLY A 48 -1.31 -21.82 0.96
CA GLY A 48 -0.19 -22.74 1.23
C GLY A 48 1.08 -22.50 0.40
N VAL A 49 1.21 -21.33 -0.25
CA VAL A 49 2.41 -20.91 -1.00
C VAL A 49 3.22 -19.89 -0.21
N GLU A 50 3.60 -20.28 1.01
CA GLU A 50 4.37 -19.44 1.92
C GLU A 50 5.68 -18.94 1.29
N GLY A 51 5.92 -17.63 1.38
CA GLY A 51 7.11 -16.98 0.83
C GLY A 51 7.02 -16.61 -0.65
N GLY A 52 6.09 -17.19 -1.43
CA GLY A 52 5.79 -16.80 -2.81
C GLY A 52 6.92 -16.99 -3.82
N GLU A 53 8.01 -17.66 -3.44
CA GLU A 53 9.15 -17.99 -4.31
C GLU A 53 8.96 -19.31 -5.08
N VAL A 54 7.88 -20.05 -4.78
CA VAL A 54 7.52 -21.28 -5.49
C VAL A 54 7.25 -20.95 -6.96
N PRO A 55 7.91 -21.63 -7.92
CA PRO A 55 7.65 -21.43 -9.34
C PRO A 55 6.32 -22.07 -9.74
N ILE A 56 5.52 -21.33 -10.50
CA ILE A 56 4.26 -21.80 -11.09
C ILE A 56 4.30 -21.45 -12.56
N GLY A 57 4.54 -22.47 -13.40
CA GLY A 57 4.89 -22.25 -14.80
C GLY A 57 6.18 -21.43 -14.94
N GLU A 58 6.10 -20.31 -15.64
CA GLU A 58 7.25 -19.42 -15.91
C GLU A 58 7.43 -18.29 -14.87
N LYS A 59 6.44 -18.07 -13.99
CA LYS A 59 6.44 -16.98 -13.01
C LYS A 59 6.59 -17.51 -11.58
N ARG A 60 6.96 -16.63 -10.65
CA ARG A 60 6.90 -16.95 -9.22
C ARG A 60 5.48 -16.77 -8.69
N ALA A 61 5.08 -17.57 -7.71
CA ALA A 61 3.77 -17.48 -7.07
C ALA A 61 3.43 -16.05 -6.62
N ARG A 62 4.40 -15.33 -6.04
CA ARG A 62 4.23 -13.92 -5.62
C ARG A 62 3.87 -12.97 -6.77
N GLU A 63 4.40 -13.21 -7.97
CA GLU A 63 4.18 -12.35 -9.14
C GLU A 63 2.77 -12.57 -9.68
N LEU A 64 2.34 -13.83 -9.78
CA LEU A 64 0.98 -14.19 -10.17
C LEU A 64 -0.06 -13.65 -9.17
N LEU A 65 0.16 -13.84 -7.88
CA LEU A 65 -0.75 -13.35 -6.84
C LEU A 65 -0.79 -11.82 -6.80
N MET A 66 0.33 -11.14 -7.04
CA MET A 66 0.37 -9.69 -7.10
C MET A 66 -0.41 -9.17 -8.32
N ASP A 67 -0.17 -9.73 -9.50
CA ASP A 67 -0.90 -9.38 -10.73
C ASP A 67 -2.41 -9.56 -10.52
N ALA A 68 -2.82 -10.74 -10.02
CA ALA A 68 -4.21 -11.07 -9.78
C ALA A 68 -4.87 -10.14 -8.75
N VAL A 69 -4.23 -9.90 -7.59
CA VAL A 69 -4.82 -9.02 -6.57
C VAL A 69 -4.86 -7.56 -7.05
N GLU A 70 -3.84 -7.07 -7.73
CA GLU A 70 -3.82 -5.69 -8.22
C GLU A 70 -4.83 -5.42 -9.36
N SER A 71 -5.12 -6.41 -10.20
CA SER A 71 -6.08 -6.32 -11.31
C SER A 71 -7.53 -6.31 -10.81
N CYS A 72 -7.84 -7.09 -9.77
CA CYS A 72 -9.20 -7.27 -9.26
C CYS A 72 -9.56 -6.38 -8.05
N SER A 73 -8.62 -5.57 -7.54
CA SER A 73 -8.82 -4.80 -6.30
C SER A 73 -8.51 -3.31 -6.40
N TYR A 74 -9.13 -2.54 -5.52
CA TYR A 74 -8.70 -1.19 -5.13
C TYR A 74 -8.23 -1.20 -3.67
N GLY A 75 -7.14 -0.48 -3.41
CA GLY A 75 -6.59 -0.30 -2.07
C GLY A 75 -6.64 1.17 -1.64
N PHE A 76 -7.09 1.42 -0.42
CA PHE A 76 -7.13 2.74 0.19
C PHE A 76 -6.53 2.72 1.59
N VAL A 77 -5.96 3.85 2.02
CA VAL A 77 -5.49 4.06 3.40
C VAL A 77 -6.17 5.29 3.98
N ARG A 78 -6.71 5.12 5.19
CA ARG A 78 -7.13 6.19 6.09
C ARG A 78 -6.16 6.24 7.29
N PRO A 79 -5.45 7.35 7.52
CA PRO A 79 -4.72 7.53 8.77
C PRO A 79 -5.71 7.78 9.92
N LEU A 80 -5.58 7.03 11.02
CA LEU A 80 -6.40 7.22 12.23
C LEU A 80 -5.65 7.98 13.33
N SER A 81 -4.33 8.12 13.19
CA SER A 81 -3.46 8.82 14.12
C SER A 81 -2.54 9.80 13.38
N PRO A 82 -1.98 10.81 14.06
CA PRO A 82 -0.94 11.66 13.51
C PRO A 82 0.26 10.84 13.00
N LEU A 83 0.91 11.35 11.95
CA LEU A 83 2.09 10.75 11.33
C LEU A 83 3.28 11.67 11.58
N VAL A 84 4.46 11.11 11.84
CA VAL A 84 5.70 11.87 11.93
C VAL A 84 6.67 11.37 10.87
N LYS A 85 6.99 12.22 9.89
CA LYS A 85 8.03 11.92 8.92
C LYS A 85 9.36 12.46 9.43
N THR A 86 10.37 11.59 9.46
CA THR A 86 11.72 11.94 9.88
C THR A 86 12.74 11.29 8.96
N SER A 87 13.85 11.99 8.73
CA SER A 87 14.96 11.42 7.97
C SER A 87 16.05 10.93 8.93
N GLN A 88 16.36 9.64 8.84
CA GLN A 88 17.38 8.97 9.64
C GLN A 88 18.51 8.48 8.72
N ILE A 89 19.75 8.53 9.19
CA ILE A 89 20.86 7.91 8.47
C ILE A 89 21.07 6.51 9.05
N LEU A 90 20.81 5.48 8.24
CA LEU A 90 21.10 4.10 8.59
C LEU A 90 22.34 3.65 7.83
N ARG A 91 23.36 3.20 8.57
CA ARG A 91 24.50 2.51 7.96
C ARG A 91 24.06 1.10 7.62
N VAL A 92 24.02 0.78 6.33
CA VAL A 92 23.74 -0.57 5.84
C VAL A 92 25.04 -1.13 5.28
N VAL A 93 25.30 -2.42 5.48
CA VAL A 93 26.39 -3.11 4.78
C VAL A 93 25.83 -3.57 3.42
N PRO A 94 26.11 -2.88 2.30
CA PRO A 94 25.40 -3.04 1.03
C PRO A 94 25.82 -4.28 0.24
N ALA A 95 26.73 -5.10 0.78
CA ALA A 95 27.35 -6.19 0.06
C ALA A 95 26.31 -7.16 -0.55
N ILE A 96 25.21 -7.40 0.17
CA ILE A 96 24.10 -8.27 -0.26
C ILE A 96 23.21 -7.58 -1.32
N GLU A 97 22.92 -6.27 -1.16
CA GLU A 97 22.01 -5.54 -2.05
C GLU A 97 22.66 -5.16 -3.39
N GLN A 98 23.97 -4.93 -3.44
CA GLN A 98 24.68 -4.51 -4.66
C GLN A 98 25.04 -5.66 -5.61
N LYS A 99 24.63 -6.91 -5.31
CA LYS A 99 25.13 -8.14 -5.99
C LYS A 99 26.67 -8.21 -6.08
N ARG A 100 27.39 -7.43 -5.25
CA ARG A 100 28.86 -7.40 -5.18
C ARG A 100 29.42 -8.53 -4.32
N VAL A 101 28.55 -9.25 -3.62
CA VAL A 101 28.87 -10.57 -3.07
C VAL A 101 28.88 -11.57 -4.23
N THR A 102 30.02 -11.66 -4.91
CA THR A 102 30.37 -12.88 -5.62
C THR A 102 30.44 -14.03 -4.61
N SER A 103 30.22 -15.26 -5.07
CA SER A 103 30.26 -16.50 -4.26
C SER A 103 31.54 -16.69 -3.43
N ASP A 104 32.54 -15.82 -3.59
CA ASP A 104 33.83 -15.82 -2.91
C ASP A 104 33.83 -15.08 -1.56
N ILE A 105 32.91 -14.14 -1.30
CA ILE A 105 32.84 -13.48 0.03
C ILE A 105 32.36 -14.47 1.10
N PHE A 106 31.44 -15.37 0.77
CA PHE A 106 31.02 -16.47 1.65
C PHE A 106 32.10 -17.54 1.87
N LYS A 107 33.19 -17.53 1.10
CA LYS A 107 34.37 -18.40 1.31
C LYS A 107 35.41 -17.77 2.25
N LEU A 108 35.28 -16.49 2.59
CA LEU A 108 36.16 -15.81 3.54
C LEU A 108 35.77 -16.17 4.98
N LYS A 109 36.73 -16.70 5.75
CA LYS A 109 36.57 -17.00 7.18
C LYS A 109 37.31 -16.00 8.05
N GLY A 110 36.80 -15.74 9.25
CA GLY A 110 37.48 -14.96 10.29
C GLY A 110 37.67 -13.47 9.94
N GLY A 111 38.79 -12.88 10.36
CA GLY A 111 39.09 -11.44 10.24
C GLY A 111 39.13 -10.89 8.81
N GLY A 112 39.25 -11.75 7.78
CA GLY A 112 39.18 -11.35 6.36
C GLY A 112 37.78 -10.92 5.92
N LEU A 113 36.73 -11.56 6.46
CA LEU A 113 35.33 -11.17 6.21
C LEU A 113 35.03 -9.82 6.87
N VAL A 114 35.49 -9.63 8.10
CA VAL A 114 35.30 -8.38 8.87
C VAL A 114 36.01 -7.21 8.20
N ASN A 115 37.26 -7.39 7.75
CA ASN A 115 38.02 -6.33 7.09
C ASN A 115 37.51 -6.00 5.67
N GLN A 116 36.93 -6.95 4.94
CA GLN A 116 36.27 -6.64 3.66
C GLN A 116 34.88 -6.03 3.87
N ALA A 117 34.06 -6.55 4.78
CA ALA A 117 32.76 -5.96 5.14
C ALA A 117 32.90 -4.52 5.63
N ALA A 118 33.98 -4.20 6.35
CA ALA A 118 34.30 -2.85 6.78
C ALA A 118 34.67 -1.89 5.63
N LYS A 119 35.03 -2.41 4.45
CA LYS A 119 35.23 -1.60 3.23
C LYS A 119 33.95 -1.37 2.44
N PHE A 120 32.89 -2.14 2.71
CA PHE A 120 31.56 -1.98 2.14
C PHE A 120 30.65 -1.21 3.10
N HIS A 121 31.06 0.01 3.48
CA HIS A 121 30.19 0.90 4.24
C HIS A 121 29.61 1.95 3.29
N ASP A 122 28.30 1.87 3.06
CA ASP A 122 27.55 2.95 2.44
C ASP A 122 26.46 3.38 3.43
N ALA A 123 26.33 4.68 3.64
CA ALA A 123 25.35 5.23 4.57
C ALA A 123 24.14 5.66 3.75
N PHE A 124 23.01 5.00 3.98
CA PHE A 124 21.77 5.39 3.32
C PHE A 124 21.04 6.38 4.21
N LYS A 125 20.55 7.46 3.60
CA LYS A 125 19.55 8.32 4.23
C LYS A 125 18.18 7.67 4.03
N HIS A 126 17.47 7.37 5.10
CA HIS A 126 16.14 6.78 5.09
C HIS A 126 15.14 7.79 5.59
N ASP A 127 14.12 8.05 4.79
CA ASP A 127 12.91 8.66 5.31
C ASP A 127 12.08 7.55 5.95
N VAL A 128 11.80 7.74 7.23
CA VAL A 128 11.00 6.85 8.04
C VAL A 128 9.74 7.59 8.43
N VAL A 129 8.60 6.95 8.24
CA VAL A 129 7.33 7.45 8.76
C VAL A 129 7.03 6.68 10.03
N VAL A 130 6.95 7.42 11.14
CA VAL A 130 6.43 6.94 12.41
C VAL A 130 4.94 7.21 12.42
N SER A 131 4.15 6.19 12.69
CA SER A 131 2.70 6.27 12.73
C SER A 131 2.15 5.47 13.89
N GLY A 132 0.86 5.60 14.16
CA GLY A 132 0.16 4.73 15.10
C GLY A 132 -0.76 3.79 14.33
N GLU A 133 -2.03 4.14 14.31
CA GLU A 133 -3.08 3.33 13.73
C GLU A 133 -3.50 3.84 12.36
N MET A 134 -3.73 2.89 11.46
CA MET A 134 -4.28 3.14 10.13
C MET A 134 -5.41 2.17 9.87
N GLU A 135 -6.31 2.56 8.96
CA GLU A 135 -7.26 1.65 8.37
C GLU A 135 -6.93 1.46 6.89
N PHE A 136 -6.81 0.20 6.48
CA PHE A 136 -6.69 -0.20 5.10
C PHE A 136 -8.05 -0.68 4.62
N VAL A 137 -8.47 -0.19 3.47
CA VAL A 137 -9.72 -0.61 2.83
C VAL A 137 -9.38 -1.29 1.50
N TYR A 138 -9.97 -2.46 1.30
CA TYR A 138 -9.82 -3.28 0.11
C TYR A 138 -11.18 -3.46 -0.53
N ALA A 139 -11.39 -2.93 -1.73
CA ALA A 139 -12.55 -3.27 -2.55
C ALA A 139 -12.10 -4.30 -3.59
N LEU A 140 -12.62 -5.52 -3.53
CA LEU A 140 -12.10 -6.69 -4.23
C LEU A 140 -13.21 -7.39 -5.01
N SER A 141 -12.97 -7.74 -6.27
CA SER A 141 -13.83 -8.65 -7.01
C SER A 141 -13.40 -10.10 -6.77
N LEU A 142 -14.12 -10.83 -5.90
CA LEU A 142 -13.81 -12.25 -5.61
C LEU A 142 -13.96 -13.15 -6.85
N GLU A 143 -14.90 -12.83 -7.74
CA GLU A 143 -15.10 -13.57 -8.99
C GLU A 143 -13.86 -13.43 -9.89
N GLU A 144 -13.46 -12.19 -10.20
CA GLU A 144 -12.28 -11.92 -11.03
C GLU A 144 -10.99 -12.46 -10.38
N LEU A 145 -10.85 -12.33 -9.06
CA LEU A 145 -9.70 -12.91 -8.36
C LEU A 145 -9.64 -14.42 -8.58
N ASN A 146 -10.76 -15.12 -8.40
CA ASN A 146 -10.84 -16.56 -8.57
C ASN A 146 -10.59 -16.96 -10.02
N ASP A 147 -11.10 -16.22 -11.01
CA ASP A 147 -10.81 -16.47 -12.41
C ASP A 147 -9.31 -16.38 -12.71
N ASP A 148 -8.62 -15.40 -12.10
CA ASP A 148 -7.17 -15.20 -12.28
C ASP A 148 -6.31 -16.28 -11.57
N ILE A 149 -6.78 -16.86 -10.45
CA ILE A 149 -5.98 -17.79 -9.63
C ILE A 149 -6.40 -19.26 -9.67
N ALA A 150 -7.61 -19.60 -10.13
CA ALA A 150 -8.20 -20.94 -10.04
C ALA A 150 -7.32 -22.04 -10.63
N GLY A 151 -6.69 -21.78 -11.79
CA GLY A 151 -5.84 -22.76 -12.47
C GLY A 151 -4.49 -23.03 -11.77
N SER A 152 -4.08 -22.15 -10.85
CA SER A 152 -2.74 -22.20 -10.23
C SER A 152 -2.77 -22.50 -8.73
N PHE A 153 -3.77 -21.99 -8.01
CA PHE A 153 -3.79 -22.02 -6.54
C PHE A 153 -5.10 -22.55 -5.96
N GLY A 154 -6.09 -22.88 -6.79
CA GLY A 154 -7.47 -23.09 -6.33
C GLY A 154 -8.20 -21.76 -6.16
N GLY A 155 -9.31 -21.76 -5.40
CA GLY A 155 -10.13 -20.57 -5.17
C GLY A 155 -10.05 -20.06 -3.74
N VAL A 156 -10.41 -18.78 -3.56
CA VAL A 156 -10.59 -18.12 -2.26
C VAL A 156 -12.03 -17.62 -2.12
N GLY A 157 -12.63 -17.91 -0.97
CA GLY A 157 -13.88 -17.30 -0.55
C GLY A 157 -13.64 -16.11 0.38
N ARG A 158 -14.74 -15.56 0.88
CA ARG A 158 -14.74 -14.44 1.82
C ARG A 158 -13.97 -14.74 3.10
N GLU A 159 -14.13 -15.93 3.67
CA GLU A 159 -13.47 -16.32 4.93
C GLU A 159 -11.96 -16.50 4.76
N GLU A 160 -11.52 -16.99 3.58
CA GLU A 160 -10.12 -17.07 3.21
C GLU A 160 -9.50 -15.67 3.08
N VAL A 161 -10.22 -14.71 2.47
CA VAL A 161 -9.76 -13.31 2.40
C VAL A 161 -9.71 -12.67 3.79
N LEU A 162 -10.72 -12.87 4.64
CA LEU A 162 -10.69 -12.38 6.03
C LEU A 162 -9.50 -12.98 6.80
N SER A 163 -9.20 -14.25 6.58
CA SER A 163 -8.05 -14.93 7.19
C SER A 163 -6.73 -14.39 6.65
N ALA A 164 -6.62 -14.17 5.34
CA ALA A 164 -5.46 -13.57 4.68
C ALA A 164 -5.16 -12.18 5.24
N LEU A 165 -6.18 -11.34 5.43
CA LEU A 165 -6.06 -10.00 6.00
C LEU A 165 -5.60 -10.04 7.46
N ARG A 166 -5.98 -11.06 8.25
CA ARG A 166 -5.48 -11.26 9.63
C ARG A 166 -4.00 -11.65 9.67
N MET A 167 -3.45 -12.17 8.58
CA MET A 167 -2.05 -12.60 8.46
C MET A 167 -1.11 -11.48 7.96
N ILE A 168 -1.61 -10.25 7.79
CA ILE A 168 -0.78 -9.11 7.43
C ILE A 168 0.15 -8.78 8.61
N ASP A 169 1.44 -9.08 8.44
CA ASP A 169 2.49 -8.92 9.45
C ASP A 169 3.45 -7.76 9.14
N ARG A 170 3.41 -7.23 7.91
CA ARG A 170 4.28 -6.14 7.43
C ARG A 170 3.66 -5.34 6.30
N VAL A 171 4.06 -4.08 6.17
CA VAL A 171 3.67 -3.18 5.08
C VAL A 171 4.90 -2.50 4.51
N GLY A 172 5.25 -2.82 3.26
CA GLY A 172 6.47 -2.31 2.62
C GLY A 172 7.66 -3.23 2.89
N SER A 173 8.71 -2.70 3.51
CA SER A 173 9.94 -3.44 3.74
C SER A 173 9.84 -4.48 4.87
N THR A 174 10.85 -5.36 4.94
CA THR A 174 10.97 -6.40 5.98
C THR A 174 11.02 -5.85 7.40
N GLU A 175 11.50 -4.62 7.57
CA GLU A 175 11.60 -3.95 8.86
C GLU A 175 10.30 -3.22 9.27
N SER A 176 9.36 -3.06 8.34
CA SER A 176 8.10 -2.33 8.53
C SER A 176 7.00 -3.26 9.02
N LEU A 177 7.19 -3.80 10.23
CA LEU A 177 6.25 -4.73 10.86
C LEU A 177 4.96 -4.01 11.30
N CYS A 178 3.83 -4.72 11.21
CA CYS A 178 2.55 -4.25 11.70
C CYS A 178 1.78 -5.32 12.46
N GLY A 179 0.87 -4.88 13.32
CA GLY A 179 -0.11 -5.75 13.98
C GLY A 179 -1.51 -5.47 13.45
N VAL A 180 -2.23 -6.51 13.06
CA VAL A 180 -3.66 -6.39 12.71
C VAL A 180 -4.48 -6.31 14.00
N LEU A 181 -5.22 -5.22 14.16
CA LEU A 181 -6.08 -4.99 15.32
C LEU A 181 -7.50 -5.53 15.08
N SER A 182 -8.03 -5.36 13.87
CA SER A 182 -9.34 -5.91 13.50
C SER A 182 -9.49 -6.04 11.99
N VAL A 183 -10.25 -7.04 11.55
CA VAL A 183 -10.65 -7.25 10.15
C VAL A 183 -12.17 -7.36 10.07
N LYS A 184 -12.79 -6.66 9.12
CA LYS A 184 -14.24 -6.67 8.92
C LYS A 184 -14.57 -6.73 7.43
N HIS A 185 -15.61 -7.48 7.08
CA HIS A 185 -16.34 -7.30 5.82
C HIS A 185 -17.38 -6.20 6.05
N VAL A 186 -17.40 -5.19 5.19
CA VAL A 186 -18.16 -3.94 5.40
C VAL A 186 -19.05 -3.63 4.20
N GLY A 187 -20.25 -3.13 4.48
CA GLY A 187 -21.16 -2.64 3.45
C GLY A 187 -20.79 -1.24 2.99
N LEU A 188 -21.16 -0.92 1.75
CA LEU A 188 -20.99 0.40 1.15
C LEU A 188 -22.35 1.11 1.10
N LYS A 189 -22.32 2.44 1.25
CA LYS A 189 -23.44 3.31 0.95
C LYS A 189 -22.99 4.47 0.08
N GLU A 190 -23.61 4.66 -1.07
CA GLU A 190 -23.30 5.82 -1.92
C GLU A 190 -23.69 7.12 -1.20
N VAL A 191 -22.74 8.04 -1.11
CA VAL A 191 -22.92 9.39 -0.55
C VAL A 191 -23.26 10.37 -1.67
N GLY A 192 -22.59 10.22 -2.82
CA GLY A 192 -22.84 11.01 -4.02
C GLY A 192 -21.55 11.55 -4.66
N PRO A 193 -21.70 12.34 -5.74
CA PRO A 193 -20.57 12.84 -6.53
C PRO A 193 -19.80 13.99 -5.86
N ARG A 194 -20.33 14.61 -4.81
CA ARG A 194 -19.67 15.67 -4.05
C ARG A 194 -19.79 15.38 -2.57
N ALA A 195 -18.68 15.02 -1.94
CA ALA A 195 -18.62 14.72 -0.51
C ALA A 195 -17.19 14.82 0.01
N THR A 196 -17.03 14.71 1.33
CA THR A 196 -15.70 14.63 1.93
C THR A 196 -15.13 13.22 1.80
N VAL A 197 -13.81 13.14 1.63
CA VAL A 197 -13.05 11.88 1.66
C VAL A 197 -11.99 11.95 2.74
N ASN A 198 -11.70 10.80 3.34
CA ASN A 198 -10.66 10.66 4.37
C ASN A 198 -9.69 9.51 4.06
N THR A 199 -9.74 9.00 2.83
CA THR A 199 -8.70 8.17 2.22
C THR A 199 -8.01 8.92 1.09
N TYR A 200 -6.81 8.48 0.70
CA TYR A 200 -6.20 9.05 -0.51
C TYR A 200 -7.01 8.69 -1.77
N VAL A 201 -6.90 9.53 -2.80
CA VAL A 201 -7.61 9.38 -4.07
C VAL A 201 -6.78 9.99 -5.22
N PRO A 202 -6.71 9.35 -6.40
CA PRO A 202 -5.92 9.86 -7.50
C PRO A 202 -6.58 11.12 -8.13
N VAL A 203 -5.74 12.11 -8.45
CA VAL A 203 -6.16 13.44 -8.95
C VAL A 203 -5.49 13.83 -10.27
N GLU A 204 -4.78 12.89 -10.88
CA GLU A 204 -4.02 13.09 -12.11
C GLU A 204 -4.24 11.93 -13.10
N ASP A 205 -4.13 12.25 -14.38
CA ASP A 205 -4.12 11.25 -15.44
C ASP A 205 -2.99 10.22 -15.25
N PRO A 206 -3.18 8.95 -15.69
CA PRO A 206 -4.34 8.44 -16.41
C PRO A 206 -5.55 8.06 -15.52
N ALA A 207 -5.53 8.35 -14.22
CA ALA A 207 -6.54 7.89 -13.27
C ALA A 207 -7.15 9.04 -12.45
N LYS A 208 -7.47 10.17 -13.08
CA LYS A 208 -8.06 11.31 -12.38
C LYS A 208 -9.51 10.99 -11.96
N TRP A 209 -9.75 10.80 -10.66
CA TRP A 209 -11.08 10.42 -10.15
C TRP A 209 -11.84 11.59 -9.52
N VAL A 210 -11.12 12.56 -8.97
CA VAL A 210 -11.72 13.71 -8.28
C VAL A 210 -10.97 15.01 -8.53
N GLU A 211 -11.65 16.11 -8.23
CA GLU A 211 -11.08 17.45 -8.10
C GLU A 211 -11.30 17.97 -6.68
N PRO A 212 -10.24 18.40 -5.96
CA PRO A 212 -10.39 18.94 -4.62
C PRO A 212 -11.02 20.34 -4.61
N VAL A 213 -11.94 20.56 -3.67
CA VAL A 213 -12.57 21.86 -3.45
C VAL A 213 -11.70 22.69 -2.49
N HIS A 214 -10.72 23.40 -3.05
CA HIS A 214 -9.71 24.17 -2.31
C HIS A 214 -10.29 25.14 -1.27
N ALA A 215 -11.37 25.85 -1.62
CA ALA A 215 -11.95 26.89 -0.76
C ALA A 215 -12.61 26.35 0.53
N ALA A 216 -12.93 25.04 0.58
CA ALA A 216 -13.69 24.44 1.67
C ALA A 216 -12.87 23.50 2.56
N THR A 217 -11.58 23.28 2.26
CA THR A 217 -10.77 22.24 2.91
C THR A 217 -9.68 22.84 3.80
N ARG A 218 -9.57 22.35 5.04
CA ARG A 218 -8.47 22.70 5.97
C ARG A 218 -7.19 21.94 5.61
N GLY A 219 -6.55 22.33 4.52
CA GLY A 219 -5.29 21.77 4.05
C GLY A 219 -5.38 20.31 3.60
N TYR A 220 -4.51 19.93 2.68
CA TYR A 220 -4.27 18.55 2.25
C TYR A 220 -2.92 18.51 1.53
N LEU A 221 -2.42 17.32 1.22
CA LEU A 221 -1.21 17.16 0.42
C LEU A 221 -1.53 16.50 -0.90
N ILE A 222 -0.74 16.81 -1.92
CA ILE A 222 -0.68 16.03 -3.15
C ILE A 222 0.71 15.40 -3.19
N GLU A 223 0.77 14.08 -3.35
CA GLU A 223 2.02 13.33 -3.41
C GLU A 223 1.96 12.26 -4.50
N PRO A 224 3.04 12.09 -5.29
CA PRO A 224 3.12 11.01 -6.27
C PRO A 224 3.26 9.66 -5.56
N LEU A 225 2.31 8.74 -5.79
CA LEU A 225 2.34 7.37 -5.26
C LEU A 225 2.30 6.34 -6.41
N TYR A 226 2.68 5.10 -6.10
CA TYR A 226 2.53 3.97 -7.01
C TYR A 226 1.06 3.51 -7.07
N PRO A 227 0.36 3.69 -8.20
CA PRO A 227 -0.99 3.17 -8.35
C PRO A 227 -0.96 1.64 -8.50
N ASN A 228 -2.09 0.99 -8.24
CA ASN A 228 -2.27 -0.42 -8.61
C ASN A 228 -2.89 -0.57 -10.01
N LEU A 229 -2.77 -1.76 -10.58
CA LEU A 229 -3.22 -2.08 -11.94
C LEU A 229 -4.65 -1.62 -12.26
N ARG A 230 -5.61 -1.95 -11.40
CA ARG A 230 -7.02 -1.60 -11.61
C ARG A 230 -7.26 -0.09 -11.67
N VAL A 231 -6.51 0.71 -10.91
CA VAL A 231 -6.65 2.18 -10.90
C VAL A 231 -6.28 2.79 -12.25
N VAL A 232 -5.28 2.24 -12.93
CA VAL A 232 -4.76 2.77 -14.20
C VAL A 232 -5.19 1.94 -15.43
N GLY A 233 -6.06 0.95 -15.24
CA GLY A 233 -6.57 0.11 -16.33
C GLY A 233 -5.53 -0.79 -17.00
N MET A 234 -4.50 -1.19 -16.26
CA MET A 234 -3.41 -2.04 -16.75
C MET A 234 -3.57 -3.49 -16.28
N LYS A 235 -2.85 -4.43 -16.89
CA LYS A 235 -2.98 -5.88 -16.60
C LYS A 235 -1.78 -6.54 -15.94
N ARG A 236 -0.60 -5.91 -15.98
CA ARG A 236 0.63 -6.52 -15.43
C ARG A 236 1.44 -5.52 -14.64
N VAL A 237 1.92 -5.95 -13.48
CA VAL A 237 2.68 -5.10 -12.54
C VAL A 237 3.92 -4.51 -13.20
N GLU A 238 4.56 -5.24 -14.12
CA GLU A 238 5.75 -4.78 -14.83
C GLU A 238 5.49 -3.50 -15.65
N ASP A 239 4.29 -3.34 -16.22
CA ASP A 239 3.95 -2.23 -17.11
C ASP A 239 3.80 -0.90 -16.33
N VAL A 240 3.64 -0.96 -15.01
CA VAL A 240 3.39 0.20 -14.13
C VAL A 240 4.37 0.25 -12.96
N LYS A 241 5.46 -0.51 -13.02
CA LYS A 241 6.39 -0.69 -11.89
C LYS A 241 7.03 0.62 -11.42
N SER A 242 7.38 1.49 -12.37
CA SER A 242 7.97 2.81 -12.13
C SER A 242 6.96 3.96 -12.25
N MET A 243 5.71 3.66 -12.60
CA MET A 243 4.66 4.68 -12.77
C MET A 243 4.28 5.28 -11.43
N LYS A 244 4.30 6.61 -11.34
CA LYS A 244 3.72 7.35 -10.22
C LYS A 244 2.70 8.34 -10.76
N ILE A 245 1.61 8.49 -10.04
CA ILE A 245 0.59 9.50 -10.31
C ILE A 245 0.30 10.25 -9.03
N ASN A 246 -0.14 11.50 -9.13
CA ASN A 246 -0.47 12.28 -7.96
C ASN A 246 -1.75 11.79 -7.30
N PHE A 247 -1.64 11.54 -5.99
CA PHE A 247 -2.77 11.29 -5.11
C PHE A 247 -2.95 12.48 -4.18
N LEU A 248 -4.20 12.85 -3.97
CA LEU A 248 -4.59 13.67 -2.84
C LEU A 248 -4.50 12.82 -1.58
N LEU A 249 -3.79 13.31 -0.56
CA LEU A 249 -3.66 12.67 0.74
C LEU A 249 -4.51 13.43 1.78
N PRO A 250 -5.34 12.72 2.57
CA PRO A 250 -6.22 13.30 3.59
C PRO A 250 -5.44 13.62 4.88
N ILE A 251 -4.32 14.31 4.74
CA ILE A 251 -3.45 14.76 5.83
C ILE A 251 -2.96 16.17 5.55
N TYR A 252 -2.72 16.95 6.60
CA TYR A 252 -2.07 18.27 6.49
C TYR A 252 -0.87 18.36 7.43
N CYS A 253 0.15 19.12 7.04
CA CYS A 253 1.31 19.37 7.89
C CYS A 253 0.90 20.36 8.99
N SER A 254 0.77 19.89 10.23
CA SER A 254 0.39 20.72 11.37
C SER A 254 1.60 21.43 11.96
N GLU A 255 2.77 20.79 11.93
CA GLU A 255 3.96 21.28 12.59
C GLU A 255 5.25 20.77 11.96
N VAL A 256 6.27 21.63 11.93
CA VAL A 256 7.65 21.25 11.58
C VAL A 256 8.56 21.58 12.77
N ARG A 257 9.06 20.56 13.47
CA ARG A 257 9.97 20.70 14.63
C ARG A 257 11.28 19.98 14.38
N ARG A 258 12.40 20.73 14.36
CA ARG A 258 13.77 20.18 14.31
C ARG A 258 13.97 19.13 13.19
N GLY A 259 13.43 19.39 11.99
CA GLY A 259 13.52 18.48 10.84
C GLY A 259 12.57 17.28 10.89
N ARG A 260 11.57 17.29 11.78
CA ARG A 260 10.45 16.34 11.81
C ARG A 260 9.19 17.07 11.38
N GLU A 261 8.48 16.47 10.44
CA GLU A 261 7.18 16.96 9.98
C GLU A 261 6.08 16.12 10.67
N VAL A 262 5.12 16.79 11.30
CA VAL A 262 3.94 16.16 11.90
C VAL A 262 2.75 16.39 10.98
N PHE A 263 2.07 15.31 10.61
CA PHE A 263 0.89 15.33 9.76
C PHE A 263 -0.33 14.84 10.52
N GLU A 264 -1.39 15.63 10.50
CA GLU A 264 -2.66 15.32 11.14
C GLU A 264 -3.66 14.80 10.10
N PRO A 265 -4.45 13.75 10.41
CA PRO A 265 -5.57 13.32 9.57
C PRO A 265 -6.58 14.47 9.35
N THR A 266 -7.17 14.52 8.16
CA THR A 266 -8.22 15.50 7.82
C THR A 266 -9.23 14.91 6.85
N GLU A 267 -10.34 15.61 6.66
CA GLU A 267 -11.31 15.30 5.61
C GLU A 267 -11.22 16.35 4.51
N VAL A 268 -11.28 15.90 3.26
CA VAL A 268 -11.11 16.76 2.09
C VAL A 268 -12.38 16.74 1.27
N LEU A 269 -12.98 17.90 1.04
CA LEU A 269 -14.14 18.01 0.16
C LEU A 269 -13.70 17.87 -1.29
N VAL A 270 -14.32 16.95 -2.03
CA VAL A 270 -13.99 16.66 -3.42
C VAL A 270 -15.23 16.64 -4.30
N ASP A 271 -15.05 16.97 -5.57
CA ASP A 271 -16.00 16.74 -6.65
C ASP A 271 -15.50 15.56 -7.51
N CYS A 272 -16.30 14.51 -7.62
CA CYS A 272 -15.99 13.33 -8.44
C CYS A 272 -16.10 13.67 -9.94
N VAL A 273 -15.13 13.18 -10.72
CA VAL A 273 -15.22 13.14 -12.18
C VAL A 273 -16.36 12.20 -12.59
N ASN A 274 -16.95 12.45 -13.75
CA ASN A 274 -18.03 11.63 -14.31
C ASN A 274 -17.68 10.14 -14.27
N GLY A 275 -18.59 9.32 -13.73
CA GLY A 275 -18.41 7.87 -13.57
C GLY A 275 -17.92 7.43 -12.19
N TYR A 276 -17.52 8.36 -11.32
CA TYR A 276 -17.10 8.08 -9.94
C TYR A 276 -18.10 8.63 -8.92
N SER A 277 -18.10 8.04 -7.72
CA SER A 277 -18.87 8.53 -6.57
C SER A 277 -18.12 8.29 -5.26
N VAL A 278 -18.45 9.07 -4.24
CA VAL A 278 -17.99 8.83 -2.87
C VAL A 278 -18.90 7.81 -2.20
N TYR A 279 -18.31 6.84 -1.53
CA TYR A 279 -19.01 5.81 -0.75
C TYR A 279 -18.56 5.85 0.70
N SER A 280 -19.54 5.70 1.59
CA SER A 280 -19.35 5.56 3.02
C SER A 280 -19.31 4.09 3.41
N LEU A 281 -18.39 3.74 4.29
CA LEU A 281 -18.24 2.41 4.86
C LEU A 281 -18.83 2.42 6.27
N HIS A 282 -19.88 1.62 6.48
CA HIS A 282 -20.48 1.46 7.79
C HIS A 282 -19.80 0.32 8.55
N GLY A 283 -19.51 0.53 9.84
CA GLY A 283 -18.90 -0.48 10.71
C GLY A 283 -17.36 -0.49 10.73
N THR A 284 -16.70 0.45 10.03
CA THR A 284 -15.28 0.79 10.20
C THR A 284 -15.03 1.38 11.59
N GLY A 285 -13.88 1.10 12.21
CA GLY A 285 -13.56 1.33 13.64
C GLY A 285 -14.11 2.58 14.35
N ASP A 286 -13.25 3.56 14.66
CA ASP A 286 -13.60 4.75 15.48
C ASP A 286 -14.17 5.90 14.62
N GLY A 287 -14.96 5.58 13.59
CA GLY A 287 -15.64 6.58 12.74
C GLY A 287 -15.96 6.10 11.33
N GLU A 288 -16.52 7.00 10.53
CA GLU A 288 -16.95 6.75 9.15
C GLU A 288 -15.78 6.88 8.16
N THR A 289 -15.53 5.86 7.35
CA THR A 289 -14.51 5.91 6.28
C THR A 289 -15.16 6.16 4.94
N ARG A 290 -14.59 7.07 4.15
CA ARG A 290 -15.15 7.47 2.86
C ARG A 290 -14.10 7.28 1.77
N ILE A 291 -14.44 6.43 0.80
CA ILE A 291 -13.62 6.07 -0.36
C ILE A 291 -14.29 6.54 -1.65
N VAL A 292 -13.51 6.61 -2.74
CA VAL A 292 -14.03 6.91 -4.08
C VAL A 292 -13.89 5.67 -4.94
N LEU A 293 -14.96 5.31 -5.66
CA LEU A 293 -14.98 4.15 -6.55
C LEU A 293 -15.74 4.48 -7.85
N PRO A 294 -15.48 3.75 -8.96
CA PRO A 294 -16.32 3.80 -10.15
C PRO A 294 -17.74 3.30 -9.83
N ARG A 295 -18.78 3.95 -10.39
CA ARG A 295 -20.19 3.60 -10.13
C ARG A 295 -20.60 2.21 -10.63
N GLY A 296 -20.09 1.79 -11.80
CA GLY A 296 -20.52 0.54 -12.45
C GLY A 296 -19.87 -0.74 -11.91
N GLU A 297 -18.89 -0.65 -11.00
CA GLU A 297 -18.20 -1.84 -10.47
C GLU A 297 -18.85 -2.41 -9.19
N LEU A 298 -19.91 -1.75 -8.73
CA LEU A 298 -20.63 -2.07 -7.50
C LEU A 298 -22.04 -2.60 -7.75
N ASP A 299 -22.43 -2.85 -9.00
CA ASP A 299 -23.73 -3.42 -9.34
C ASP A 299 -23.91 -4.77 -8.60
N GLY A 300 -24.77 -4.77 -7.57
CA GLY A 300 -25.01 -5.90 -6.67
C GLY A 300 -24.69 -5.65 -5.18
N LEU A 301 -24.07 -4.52 -4.82
CA LEU A 301 -23.71 -4.17 -3.43
C LEU A 301 -24.53 -3.01 -2.81
N VAL A 302 -25.30 -2.28 -3.63
CA VAL A 302 -26.13 -1.13 -3.21
C VAL A 302 -27.57 -1.55 -2.99
#